data_AF-A0A3D3MTZ6-F1
#
_entry.id   AF-A0A3D3MTZ6-F1
#
_cell.length_a   1.000
_cell.length_b   1.000
_cell.length_c   1.000
_cell.angle_alpha   90.00
_cell.angle_beta   90.00
_cell.angle_gamma   90.00
#
_symmetry.space_group_name_H-M   'P 1'
#
loop_
_entity.id
_entity.type
_entity.pdbx_description
1 polymer ?
#
loop_
_entity_poly.entity_id
_entity_poly.type
_entity_poly.pdbx_seq_one_letter_code
_entity_poly.pdbx_strand_id
1 'polypeptide(L)'
;MKSSILLAAFIALVSPMRAQQVYSLNEPSVTADQDQGPFYISGKGVQGESLSANRFYLMRNGIPFIPVMGEFHYCRYPNSQWKEQ
;
A
#
# COMPACT_ATOMS: atom_id res chain seq x y z
N MET A 1 -42.65 24.38 -24.96
CA MET A 1 -41.31 24.91 -25.29
C MET A 1 -40.72 25.74 -24.14
N LYS A 2 -41.36 26.83 -23.68
CA LYS A 2 -40.84 27.69 -22.60
C LYS A 2 -40.73 26.99 -21.23
N SER A 3 -41.71 26.14 -20.89
CA SER A 3 -41.72 25.36 -19.64
C SER A 3 -40.59 24.31 -19.61
N SER A 4 -40.30 23.66 -20.74
CA SER A 4 -39.21 22.67 -20.86
C SER A 4 -37.82 23.30 -20.67
N ILE A 5 -37.65 24.56 -21.08
CA ILE A 5 -36.40 25.32 -20.90
C ILE A 5 -36.20 25.69 -19.42
N LEU A 6 -37.27 26.10 -18.72
CA LEU A 6 -37.22 26.40 -17.29
C LEU A 6 -36.91 25.17 -16.45
N LEU A 7 -37.45 24.01 -16.82
CA LEU A 7 -37.19 22.76 -16.11
C LEU A 7 -35.74 22.27 -16.30
N ALA A 8 -35.19 22.40 -17.51
CA ALA A 8 -33.79 22.08 -17.78
C ALA A 8 -32.82 23.02 -17.02
N ALA A 9 -33.15 24.32 -16.95
CA ALA A 9 -32.39 25.28 -16.16
C ALA A 9 -32.44 24.96 -14.65
N PHE A 10 -33.59 24.51 -14.14
CA PHE A 10 -33.72 24.08 -12.74
C PHE A 10 -32.87 22.84 -12.45
N ILE A 11 -32.88 21.82 -13.32
CA ILE A 11 -32.09 20.57 -13.14
C ILE A 11 -30.57 20.85 -13.14
N ALA A 12 -30.11 21.78 -13.98
CA ALA A 12 -28.70 22.19 -13.99
C ALA A 12 -28.28 22.89 -12.68
N LEU A 13 -29.21 23.60 -12.02
CA LEU A 13 -28.98 24.28 -10.74
C LEU A 13 -28.93 23.34 -9.53
N VAL A 14 -29.55 22.15 -9.60
CA VAL A 14 -29.58 21.18 -8.48
C VAL A 14 -28.52 20.09 -8.56
N SER A 15 -27.62 20.13 -9.55
CA SER A 15 -26.51 19.18 -9.61
C SER A 15 -25.58 19.41 -8.42
N PRO A 16 -25.47 18.49 -7.44
CA PRO A 16 -24.52 18.67 -6.37
C PRO A 16 -23.13 18.59 -6.99
N MET A 17 -22.42 19.71 -6.95
CA MET A 17 -21.00 19.79 -7.22
C MET A 17 -20.29 18.97 -6.13
N ARG A 18 -20.28 17.64 -6.29
CA ARG A 18 -19.50 16.73 -5.47
C ARG A 18 -18.05 16.98 -5.86
N ALA A 19 -17.45 17.98 -5.22
CA ALA A 19 -16.01 18.19 -5.27
C ALA A 19 -15.33 16.87 -4.95
N GLN A 20 -14.30 16.53 -5.72
CA GLN A 20 -13.47 15.36 -5.46
C GLN A 20 -12.91 15.49 -4.04
N GLN A 21 -13.19 14.51 -3.18
CA GLN A 21 -12.56 14.44 -1.88
C GLN A 21 -11.09 14.08 -2.11
N VAL A 22 -10.22 15.08 -2.02
CA VAL A 22 -8.78 14.91 -2.12
C VAL A 22 -8.28 14.43 -0.78
N TYR A 23 -7.80 13.19 -0.73
CA TYR A 23 -7.08 12.66 0.43
C TYR A 23 -5.61 13.01 0.26
N SER A 24 -5.05 13.73 1.22
CA SER A 24 -3.61 13.91 1.35
C SER A 24 -3.06 12.89 2.35
N LEU A 25 -2.10 12.09 1.90
CA LEU A 25 -1.26 11.28 2.76
C LEU A 25 0.02 12.10 3.00
N ASN A 26 0.19 12.59 4.23
CA ASN A 26 1.43 13.23 4.64
C ASN A 26 2.31 12.20 5.34
N GLU A 27 3.61 12.22 5.05
CA GLU A 27 4.58 11.49 5.86
C GLU A 27 4.61 12.11 7.27
N PRO A 28 4.61 11.31 8.35
CA PRO A 28 4.78 11.83 9.70
C PRO A 28 6.12 12.58 9.80
N SER A 29 6.08 13.80 10.34
CA SER A 29 7.29 14.62 10.58
C SER A 29 8.20 14.06 11.69
N VAL A 30 7.75 13.01 12.38
CA VAL A 30 8.52 12.29 13.40
C VAL A 30 9.23 11.14 12.70
N THR A 31 10.55 11.28 12.54
CA THR A 31 11.41 10.11 12.34
C THR A 31 11.22 9.26 13.58
N ALA A 32 10.65 8.07 13.40
CA ALA A 32 10.49 7.15 14.50
C ALA A 32 11.80 7.03 15.26
N ASP A 33 11.73 7.18 16.57
CA ASP A 33 12.87 7.06 17.45
C ASP A 33 13.67 5.80 17.08
N GLN A 34 14.97 6.00 16.81
CA GLN A 34 15.90 4.94 16.42
C GLN A 34 16.20 4.01 17.61
N ASP A 35 15.62 4.25 18.79
CA ASP A 35 15.76 3.41 19.97
C ASP A 35 14.99 2.09 19.80
N GLN A 36 15.65 1.23 19.03
CA GLN A 36 15.31 -0.11 18.63
C GLN A 36 15.66 -1.06 19.78
N GLY A 37 14.76 -1.16 20.77
CA GLY A 37 14.75 -2.31 21.67
C GLY A 37 14.83 -3.62 20.87
N PRO A 38 15.40 -4.70 21.42
CA PRO A 38 15.81 -5.87 20.65
C PRO A 38 14.63 -6.43 19.84
N PHE A 39 14.68 -6.22 18.53
CA PHE A 39 13.74 -6.81 17.60
C PHE A 39 14.33 -8.14 17.13
N TYR A 40 13.67 -9.24 17.50
CA TYR A 40 14.26 -10.58 17.39
C TYR A 40 14.13 -11.21 16.00
N ILE A 41 13.59 -10.51 15.00
CA ILE A 41 13.50 -11.02 13.63
C ILE A 41 14.74 -10.57 12.87
N SER A 42 15.79 -11.38 12.96
CA SER A 42 16.97 -11.26 12.11
C SER A 42 17.56 -12.65 11.82
N GLY A 43 18.24 -12.77 10.69
CA GLY A 43 18.92 -14.00 10.29
C GLY A 43 19.98 -13.75 9.24
N LYS A 44 20.93 -14.68 9.14
CA LYS A 44 21.93 -14.72 8.06
C LYS A 44 21.69 -15.95 7.21
N GLY A 45 21.71 -15.77 5.89
CA GLY A 45 21.69 -16.89 4.97
C GLY A 45 23.07 -17.51 4.79
N VAL A 46 23.10 -18.63 4.08
CA VAL A 46 24.31 -19.45 3.88
C VAL A 46 25.39 -18.68 3.10
N GLN A 47 25.00 -17.69 2.31
CA GLN A 47 25.92 -16.87 1.50
C GLN A 47 26.30 -15.55 2.22
N GLY A 48 25.90 -15.37 3.48
CA GLY A 48 26.23 -14.21 4.30
C GLY A 48 25.29 -13.02 4.15
N GLU A 49 24.23 -13.14 3.34
CA GLU A 49 23.16 -12.16 3.26
C GLU A 49 22.43 -12.04 4.61
N SER A 50 22.08 -10.82 4.99
CA SER A 50 21.30 -10.58 6.21
C SER A 50 19.89 -10.14 5.87
N LEU A 51 18.93 -10.69 6.60
CA LEU A 51 17.55 -10.22 6.63
C LEU A 51 17.23 -9.84 8.08
N SER A 52 16.72 -8.64 8.29
CA SER A 52 16.22 -8.19 9.58
C SER A 52 14.95 -7.38 9.38
N ALA A 53 14.27 -7.06 10.46
CA ALA A 53 13.25 -6.02 10.43
C ALA A 53 13.39 -5.09 11.64
N ASN A 54 12.66 -3.99 11.59
CA ASN A 54 12.33 -3.20 12.75
C ASN A 54 10.83 -2.93 12.77
N ARG A 55 10.40 -1.96 13.56
CA ARG A 55 8.99 -1.63 13.74
C ARG A 55 8.32 -0.99 12.51
N PHE A 56 9.10 -0.65 11.48
CA PHE A 56 8.64 0.12 10.31
C PHE A 56 8.85 -0.60 8.98
N TYR A 57 9.95 -1.36 8.83
CA TYR A 57 10.33 -1.96 7.56
C TYR A 57 11.17 -3.22 7.74
N LEU A 58 11.28 -3.99 6.66
CA LEU A 58 12.28 -5.04 6.51
C LEU A 58 13.60 -4.43 6.05
N MET A 59 14.71 -5.13 6.28
CA MET A 59 16.04 -4.74 5.82
C MET A 59 16.75 -5.94 5.21
N ARG A 60 17.29 -5.78 4.01
CA ARG A 60 18.17 -6.77 3.36
C ARG A 60 19.56 -6.20 3.25
N ASN A 61 20.56 -6.84 3.85
CA ASN A 61 21.93 -6.34 3.90
C ASN A 61 22.02 -4.89 4.43
N GLY A 62 21.19 -4.54 5.41
CA GLY A 62 21.13 -3.20 5.97
C GLY A 62 20.29 -2.19 5.17
N ILE A 63 19.79 -2.57 4.00
CA ILE A 63 19.02 -1.67 3.11
C ILE A 63 17.52 -1.85 3.42
N PRO A 64 16.80 -0.78 3.81
CA PRO A 64 15.38 -0.85 4.12
C PRO A 64 14.53 -1.12 2.88
N PHE A 65 13.51 -1.97 3.02
CA PHE A 65 12.52 -2.21 1.98
C PHE A 65 11.15 -2.59 2.59
N ILE A 66 10.09 -2.25 1.87
CA ILE A 66 8.73 -2.70 2.17
C ILE A 66 8.35 -3.70 1.08
N PRO A 67 8.13 -4.98 1.41
CA PRO A 67 7.80 -5.99 0.42
C PRO A 67 6.37 -5.76 -0.11
N VAL A 68 6.21 -5.73 -1.43
CA VAL A 68 4.90 -5.87 -2.08
C VAL A 68 4.76 -7.33 -2.49
N MET A 69 3.94 -8.09 -1.76
CA MET A 69 3.81 -9.55 -1.90
C MET A 69 2.35 -9.98 -1.98
N GLY A 70 2.11 -11.12 -2.61
CA GLY A 70 0.85 -11.84 -2.55
C GLY A 70 0.98 -13.10 -1.68
N GLU A 71 -0.14 -13.61 -1.19
CA GLU A 71 -0.20 -14.93 -0.56
C GLU A 71 -0.39 -16.00 -1.65
N PHE A 72 0.48 -17.00 -1.67
CA PHE A 72 0.40 -18.12 -2.62
C PHE A 72 0.55 -19.46 -1.90
N HIS A 73 -0.42 -20.35 -2.12
CA HIS A 73 -0.42 -21.70 -1.56
C HIS A 73 -0.08 -22.73 -2.64
N TYR A 74 1.20 -23.09 -2.74
CA TYR A 74 1.71 -24.01 -3.77
C TYR A 74 1.03 -25.39 -3.77
N CYS A 75 0.54 -25.87 -2.63
CA CYS A 75 -0.16 -27.15 -2.53
C CYS A 75 -1.52 -27.20 -3.26
N ARG A 76 -2.05 -26.04 -3.66
CA ARG A 76 -3.32 -25.93 -4.40
C ARG A 76 -3.13 -25.96 -5.92
N TYR A 77 -1.88 -25.96 -6.41
CA TYR A 77 -1.55 -25.92 -7.83
C TYR A 77 -0.46 -26.95 -8.18
N PRO A 78 -0.57 -27.68 -9.30
CA PRO A 78 0.54 -28.45 -9.86
C PRO A 78 1.80 -27.57 -10.01
N ASN A 79 2.98 -28.16 -9.84
CA ASN A 79 4.26 -27.42 -9.89
C ASN A 79 4.49 -26.69 -11.22
N SER A 80 3.96 -27.25 -12.31
CA SER A 80 4.03 -26.66 -13.65
C SER A 80 3.25 -25.36 -13.78
N GLN A 81 2.39 -25.01 -12.81
CA GLN A 81 1.55 -23.81 -12.82
C GLN A 81 2.01 -22.72 -11.85
N TRP A 82 3.06 -22.96 -11.05
CA TRP A 82 3.44 -22.02 -9.98
C TRP A 82 3.95 -20.67 -10.50
N LYS A 83 4.42 -20.61 -11.75
CA LYS A 83 4.96 -19.38 -12.33
C LYS A 83 3.87 -18.47 -12.88
N GLU A 84 2.75 -19.05 -13.31
CA GLU A 84 1.64 -18.33 -13.93
C GLU A 84 0.67 -17.68 -12.93
N GLN A 85 0.72 -18.08 -11.66
CA GLN A 85 -0.12 -17.53 -10.57
C GLN A 85 0.60 -16.39 -9.86
#